data_AF-A0A938QFJ0-F1
#
_entry.id   AF-A0A938QFJ0-F1
#
_cell.length_a   1.000
_cell.length_b   1.000
_cell.length_c   1.000
_cell.angle_alpha   90.00
_cell.angle_beta   90.00
_cell.angle_gamma   90.00
#
_symmetry.space_group_name_H-M   'P 1'
#
loop_
_entity.id
_entity.type
_entity.pdbx_description
1 polymer ?
#
loop_
_entity_poly.entity_id
_entity_poly.type
_entity_poly.pdbx_seq_one_letter_code
_entity_poly.pdbx_strand_id
1 'polypeptide(L)'
;MNLLLDFIEKDIEYQQVAIITREERLKSRADVVRRFMKSYLDSVRFCKTQKQVAIRETMKRLRTHDRSIAEFDYNQRARALPDDGKPSIKGKQLALDDIAKDNPKAKNLTVQQLIDLSFLPWEELTTKARRSRR
;
A
#
# COMPACT_ATOMS: atom_id res chain seq x y z
N MET A 1 19.05 -7.34 -13.72
CA MET A 1 17.71 -7.99 -13.68
C MET A 1 16.90 -7.41 -14.82
N ASN A 2 16.38 -8.24 -15.73
CA ASN A 2 15.65 -7.77 -16.92
C ASN A 2 14.15 -7.93 -16.69
N LEU A 3 13.42 -6.82 -16.63
CA LEU A 3 11.96 -6.81 -16.47
C LEU A 3 11.29 -7.08 -17.81
N LEU A 4 10.37 -8.05 -17.85
CA LEU A 4 9.52 -8.27 -19.03
C LEU A 4 8.34 -7.30 -19.09
N LEU A 5 7.81 -6.90 -17.94
CA LEU A 5 6.67 -5.98 -17.83
C LEU A 5 6.72 -5.25 -16.48
N ASP A 6 6.72 -3.91 -16.53
CA ASP A 6 6.58 -3.03 -15.36
C ASP A 6 5.24 -2.30 -15.45
N PHE A 7 4.30 -2.65 -14.56
CA PHE A 7 2.96 -2.07 -14.54
C PHE A 7 3.00 -0.59 -14.16
N ILE A 8 3.95 -0.18 -13.32
CA ILE A 8 4.10 1.22 -12.89
C ILE A 8 4.61 2.06 -14.06
N GLU A 9 5.55 1.54 -14.83
CA GLU A 9 6.05 2.22 -16.04
C GLU A 9 4.97 2.32 -17.13
N LYS A 10 4.10 1.31 -17.25
CA LYS A 10 3.01 1.27 -18.22
C LYS A 10 1.73 1.99 -17.78
N ASP A 11 1.75 2.69 -16.65
CA ASP A 11 0.59 3.37 -16.09
C ASP A 11 -0.63 2.44 -15.89
N ILE A 12 -0.35 1.15 -15.65
CA ILE A 12 -1.36 0.15 -15.34
C ILE A 12 -1.57 0.18 -13.83
N GLU A 13 -2.65 0.82 -13.43
CA GLU A 13 -3.07 0.83 -12.03
C GLU A 13 -3.46 -0.58 -11.57
N TYR A 14 -2.65 -1.16 -10.68
CA TYR A 14 -2.94 -2.43 -10.04
C TYR A 14 -2.59 -2.36 -8.55
N GLN A 15 -3.55 -2.67 -7.68
CA GLN A 15 -3.31 -2.67 -6.24
C GLN A 15 -2.52 -3.92 -5.86
N GLN A 16 -1.20 -3.79 -5.73
CA GLN A 16 -0.33 -4.94 -5.42
C GLN A 16 -0.38 -5.38 -3.95
N VAL A 17 -0.52 -4.44 -3.01
CA VAL A 17 -0.49 -4.71 -1.57
C VAL A 17 -1.73 -4.13 -0.90
N ALA A 18 -2.38 -4.89 -0.02
CA ALA A 18 -3.51 -4.41 0.77
C ALA A 18 -3.36 -4.81 2.24
N ILE A 19 -3.83 -3.95 3.12
CA ILE A 19 -4.07 -4.29 4.53
C ILE A 19 -5.54 -4.67 4.64
N ILE A 20 -5.80 -5.88 5.14
CA ILE A 20 -7.16 -6.42 5.27
C ILE A 20 -7.39 -6.93 6.70
N THR A 21 -8.62 -6.79 7.17
CA THR A 21 -9.05 -7.33 8.46
C THR A 21 -10.55 -7.61 8.43
N ARG A 22 -11.06 -8.30 9.45
CA ARG A 22 -12.50 -8.57 9.60
C ARG A 22 -13.22 -7.29 10.05
N GLU A 23 -14.43 -7.07 9.56
CA GLU A 23 -15.28 -5.94 9.95
C GLU A 23 -15.52 -5.89 11.46
N GLU A 24 -15.71 -7.05 12.10
CA GLU A 24 -15.84 -7.18 13.56
C GLU A 24 -14.64 -6.55 14.30
N ARG A 25 -13.42 -6.69 13.76
CA ARG A 25 -12.21 -6.09 14.36
C ARG A 25 -12.17 -4.57 14.16
N LEU A 26 -12.70 -4.07 13.05
CA LEU A 26 -12.84 -2.62 12.83
C LEU A 26 -13.76 -1.99 13.90
N LYS A 27 -14.83 -2.69 14.28
CA LYS A 27 -15.78 -2.24 15.31
C LYS A 27 -15.26 -2.42 16.73
N SER A 28 -14.78 -3.62 17.07
CA SER A 28 -14.38 -3.98 18.44
C SER A 28 -13.02 -3.46 18.87
N ARG A 29 -12.12 -3.15 17.93
CA ARG A 29 -10.73 -2.70 18.20
C ARG A 29 -10.34 -1.51 17.33
N ALA A 30 -11.27 -0.58 17.14
CA ALA A 30 -11.09 0.58 16.27
C ALA A 30 -9.84 1.39 16.61
N ASP A 31 -9.55 1.56 17.91
CA ASP A 31 -8.37 2.27 18.41
C ASP A 31 -7.05 1.59 17.99
N VAL A 32 -6.98 0.26 18.06
CA VAL A 32 -5.82 -0.52 17.62
C VAL A 32 -5.62 -0.37 16.12
N VAL A 33 -6.69 -0.45 15.34
CA VAL A 33 -6.64 -0.30 13.88
C VAL A 33 -6.15 1.10 13.50
N ARG A 34 -6.65 2.16 14.15
CA ARG A 34 -6.19 3.54 13.92
C ARG A 34 -4.70 3.71 14.23
N ARG A 35 -4.23 3.20 15.38
CA ARG A 35 -2.81 3.24 15.74
C ARG A 35 -1.95 2.46 14.76
N PHE A 36 -2.41 1.28 14.33
CA PHE A 36 -1.73 0.49 13.30
C PHE A 36 -1.61 1.25 11.98
N MET A 37 -2.71 1.82 11.47
CA MET A 37 -2.68 2.57 10.21
C MET A 37 -1.77 3.79 10.28
N LYS A 38 -1.74 4.50 11.41
CA LYS A 38 -0.77 5.58 11.64
C LYS A 38 0.67 5.06 11.58
N SER A 39 0.99 4.03 12.35
CA SER A 39 2.33 3.43 12.37
C SER A 39 2.76 2.89 11.00
N TYR A 40 1.82 2.32 10.24
CA TYR A 40 2.04 1.85 8.88
C TYR A 40 2.46 3.01 7.96
N LEU A 41 1.71 4.11 7.95
CA LEU A 41 2.04 5.26 7.09
C LEU A 41 3.34 5.94 7.52
N ASP A 42 3.62 6.03 8.81
CA ASP A 42 4.91 6.53 9.29
C ASP A 42 6.05 5.62 8.86
N SER A 43 5.83 4.30 8.83
CA SER A 43 6.82 3.34 8.29
C SER A 43 7.00 3.49 6.79
N VAL A 44 5.94 3.70 6.00
CA VAL A 44 6.04 3.96 4.55
C VAL A 44 6.92 5.20 4.30
N ARG A 45 6.63 6.29 5.00
CA ARG A 45 7.42 7.54 4.91
C ARG A 45 8.86 7.31 5.34
N PHE A 46 9.08 6.64 6.47
CA PHE A 46 10.42 6.33 6.96
C PHE A 46 11.20 5.50 5.94
N CYS A 47 10.59 4.45 5.37
CA CYS A 47 11.25 3.64 4.34
C CYS A 47 11.70 4.51 3.16
N LYS A 48 10.81 5.38 2.65
CA LYS A 48 11.12 6.26 1.51
C LYS A 48 12.19 7.30 1.80
N THR A 49 12.25 7.83 3.03
CA THR A 49 13.24 8.85 3.41
C THR A 49 14.57 8.24 3.88
N GLN A 50 14.54 7.01 4.40
CA GLN A 50 15.70 6.31 4.96
C GLN A 50 16.11 5.11 4.11
N LYS A 51 16.35 5.37 2.81
CA LYS A 51 16.69 4.35 1.79
C LYS A 51 17.72 3.32 2.25
N GLN A 52 18.83 3.78 2.85
CA GLN A 52 19.92 2.88 3.27
C GLN A 52 19.50 1.94 4.40
N VAL A 53 18.68 2.42 5.33
CA VAL A 53 18.11 1.58 6.39
C VAL A 53 17.15 0.57 5.77
N ALA A 54 16.26 1.02 4.90
CA ALA A 54 15.28 0.17 4.23
C ALA A 54 15.95 -0.96 3.42
N ILE A 55 16.99 -0.66 2.63
CA ILE A 55 17.75 -1.67 1.88
C ILE A 55 18.38 -2.70 2.82
N ARG A 56 19.01 -2.27 3.91
CA ARG A 56 19.62 -3.20 4.89
C ARG A 56 18.58 -4.11 5.53
N GLU A 57 17.43 -3.56 5.91
CA GLU A 57 16.33 -4.36 6.47
C GLU A 57 15.74 -5.32 5.43
N THR A 58 15.59 -4.90 4.17
CA THR A 58 15.18 -5.79 3.07
C THR A 58 16.19 -6.94 2.90
N MET A 59 17.50 -6.67 2.90
CA MET A 59 18.52 -7.73 2.80
C MET A 59 18.38 -8.76 3.93
N LYS A 60 18.18 -8.29 5.17
CA LYS A 60 17.94 -9.17 6.33
C LYS A 60 16.67 -10.00 6.16
N ARG A 61 15.57 -9.40 5.72
CA ARG A 61 14.27 -10.07 5.55
C ARG A 61 14.28 -11.09 4.41
N LEU A 62 14.95 -10.76 3.29
CA LEU A 62 15.13 -11.65 2.15
C LEU A 62 16.26 -12.67 2.36
N ARG A 63 17.01 -12.57 3.46
CA ARG A 63 18.18 -13.41 3.76
C ARG A 63 19.18 -13.45 2.60
N THR A 64 19.40 -12.30 1.97
CA THR A 64 20.30 -12.16 0.82
C THR A 64 21.51 -11.31 1.19
N HIS A 65 22.67 -11.69 0.65
CA HIS A 65 23.87 -10.85 0.65
C HIS A 65 23.98 -10.01 -0.63
N ASP A 66 23.14 -10.27 -1.62
CA ASP A 66 23.08 -9.48 -2.85
C ASP A 66 22.27 -8.20 -2.62
N ARG A 67 23.00 -7.11 -2.50
CA ARG A 67 22.44 -5.77 -2.31
C ARG A 67 21.59 -5.32 -3.50
N SER A 68 21.92 -5.75 -4.72
CA SER A 68 21.20 -5.32 -5.92
C SER A 68 19.74 -5.80 -5.92
N ILE A 69 19.48 -6.99 -5.36
CA ILE A 69 18.13 -7.53 -5.15
C ILE A 69 17.33 -6.64 -4.18
N ALA A 70 17.96 -6.26 -3.07
CA ALA A 70 17.29 -5.41 -2.06
C ALA A 70 17.04 -3.98 -2.56
N GLU A 71 17.95 -3.44 -3.38
CA GLU A 71 17.77 -2.12 -4.01
C GLU A 71 16.67 -2.13 -5.06
N PHE A 72 16.60 -3.19 -5.88
CA PHE A 72 15.52 -3.39 -6.83
C PHE A 72 14.16 -3.42 -6.11
N ASP A 73 14.05 -4.27 -5.09
CA ASP A 73 12.85 -4.40 -4.28
C ASP A 73 12.45 -3.08 -3.60
N TYR A 74 13.41 -2.37 -3.01
CA TYR A 74 13.18 -1.05 -2.43
C TYR A 74 12.59 -0.07 -3.45
N ASN A 75 13.19 0.03 -4.64
CA ASN A 75 12.74 0.97 -5.68
C ASN A 75 11.31 0.65 -6.14
N GLN A 76 10.96 -0.64 -6.27
CA GLN A 76 9.59 -1.06 -6.62
C GLN A 76 8.60 -0.66 -5.52
N ARG A 77 8.89 -0.96 -4.24
CA ARG A 77 8.00 -0.59 -3.12
C ARG A 77 7.86 0.92 -2.96
N ALA A 78 8.94 1.68 -3.11
CA ALA A 78 8.93 3.13 -2.97
C ALA A 78 8.06 3.81 -4.04
N ARG A 79 8.00 3.25 -5.26
CA ARG A 79 7.09 3.70 -6.33
C ARG A 79 5.65 3.25 -6.10
N ALA A 80 5.44 2.02 -5.64
CA ALA A 80 4.11 1.41 -5.54
C ALA A 80 3.31 1.84 -4.29
N LEU A 81 3.97 2.14 -3.17
CA LEU A 81 3.30 2.45 -1.91
C LEU A 81 2.90 3.93 -1.84
N PRO A 82 1.60 4.27 -1.70
CA PRO A 82 1.15 5.66 -1.63
C PRO A 82 1.46 6.29 -0.25
N ASP A 83 1.86 7.56 -0.25
CA ASP A 83 2.21 8.30 0.99
C ASP A 83 0.99 8.64 1.86
N ASP A 84 -0.20 8.68 1.25
CA ASP A 84 -1.47 8.95 1.92
C ASP A 84 -2.22 7.66 2.31
N GLY A 85 -1.69 6.49 1.94
CA GLY A 85 -2.29 5.19 2.25
C GLY A 85 -3.55 4.85 1.46
N LYS A 86 -3.98 5.69 0.52
CA LYS A 86 -5.18 5.41 -0.25
C LYS A 86 -4.95 4.27 -1.24
N PRO A 87 -5.83 3.27 -1.30
CA PRO A 87 -5.75 2.26 -2.36
C PRO A 87 -6.13 2.85 -3.72
N SER A 88 -5.64 2.25 -4.80
CA SER A 88 -6.15 2.52 -6.15
C SER A 88 -7.55 1.90 -6.31
N ILE A 89 -8.53 2.76 -6.57
CA ILE A 89 -9.92 2.32 -6.86
C ILE A 89 -9.98 1.61 -8.21
N LYS A 90 -9.32 2.17 -9.23
CA LYS A 90 -9.28 1.58 -10.58
C LYS A 90 -8.61 0.21 -10.58
N GLY A 91 -7.47 0.08 -9.90
CA GLY A 91 -6.76 -1.21 -9.80
C GLY A 91 -7.54 -2.26 -9.02
N LYS A 92 -8.31 -1.86 -7.99
CA LYS A 92 -9.23 -2.77 -7.29
C LYS A 92 -10.42 -3.17 -8.15
N GLN A 93 -10.98 -2.25 -8.93
CA GLN A 93 -12.07 -2.56 -9.85
C GLN A 93 -11.60 -3.55 -10.92
N LEU A 94 -10.42 -3.33 -11.49
CA LEU A 94 -9.80 -4.25 -12.46
C LEU A 94 -9.67 -5.67 -11.87
N ALA A 95 -9.20 -5.78 -10.63
CA ALA A 95 -9.10 -7.07 -9.94
C ALA A 95 -10.49 -7.69 -9.68
N LEU A 96 -11.48 -6.89 -9.29
CA LEU A 96 -12.84 -7.36 -9.03
C LEU A 96 -13.52 -7.86 -10.32
N ASP A 97 -13.35 -7.14 -11.43
CA ASP A 97 -13.87 -7.49 -12.75
C ASP A 97 -13.24 -8.80 -13.26
N ASP A 98 -11.93 -8.98 -13.02
CA ASP A 98 -11.22 -10.21 -13.37
C ASP A 98 -11.75 -11.41 -12.58
N ILE A 99 -11.90 -11.25 -11.25
CA ILE A 99 -12.51 -12.29 -10.39
C ILE A 99 -13.95 -12.59 -10.84
N ALA A 100 -14.71 -11.59 -11.29
CA ALA A 100 -16.10 -11.74 -11.71
C ALA A 100 -16.29 -12.55 -13.00
N LYS A 101 -15.22 -12.78 -13.79
CA LYS A 101 -15.26 -13.68 -14.95
C LYS A 101 -15.60 -15.11 -14.54
N ASP A 102 -15.00 -15.57 -13.44
CA ASP A 102 -15.10 -16.96 -12.97
C ASP A 102 -15.89 -17.11 -11.67
N ASN A 103 -16.15 -16.02 -10.93
CA ASN A 103 -16.95 -16.02 -9.71
C ASN A 103 -18.15 -15.07 -9.80
N PRO A 104 -19.36 -15.57 -10.12
CA PRO A 104 -20.56 -14.75 -10.25
C PRO A 104 -20.92 -13.92 -9.00
N LYS A 105 -20.50 -14.34 -7.80
CA LYS A 105 -20.77 -13.57 -6.56
C LYS A 105 -20.03 -12.23 -6.56
N ALA A 106 -18.88 -12.14 -7.24
CA ALA A 106 -18.09 -10.91 -7.31
C ALA A 106 -18.79 -9.81 -8.12
N LYS A 107 -19.68 -10.17 -9.07
CA LYS A 107 -20.48 -9.21 -9.87
C LYS A 107 -21.38 -8.32 -9.03
N ASN A 108 -21.74 -8.77 -7.82
CA ASN A 108 -22.64 -8.04 -6.92
C ASN A 108 -21.91 -7.17 -5.90
N LEU A 109 -20.57 -7.20 -5.88
CA LEU A 109 -19.77 -6.39 -4.95
C LEU A 109 -19.38 -5.07 -5.62
N THR A 110 -19.24 -4.03 -4.81
CA THR A 110 -18.60 -2.78 -5.23
C THR A 110 -17.28 -2.59 -4.50
N VAL A 111 -16.32 -1.92 -5.14
CA VAL A 111 -15.02 -1.62 -4.52
C VAL A 111 -15.20 -0.81 -3.22
N GLN A 112 -16.21 0.06 -3.16
CA GLN A 112 -16.51 0.89 -1.99
C GLN A 112 -16.94 0.07 -0.78
N GLN A 113 -17.66 -1.04 -0.98
CA GLN A 113 -18.03 -1.96 0.12
C GLN A 113 -16.82 -2.68 0.72
N LEU A 114 -15.72 -2.75 -0.03
CA LEU A 114 -14.51 -3.49 0.35
C LEU A 114 -13.42 -2.58 0.95
N ILE A 115 -13.70 -1.29 1.12
CA ILE A 115 -12.73 -0.30 1.59
C ILE A 115 -13.35 0.53 2.72
N ASP A 116 -12.66 0.57 3.85
CA ASP A 116 -12.96 1.51 4.93
C ASP A 116 -11.82 2.52 5.08
N LEU A 117 -12.01 3.74 4.54
CA LEU A 117 -11.02 4.80 4.62
C LEU A 117 -11.10 5.60 5.94
N SER A 118 -12.08 5.32 6.82
CA SER A 118 -12.23 6.06 8.08
C SER A 118 -11.07 5.84 9.04
N PHE A 119 -10.25 4.81 8.81
CA PHE A 119 -9.06 4.47 9.58
C PHE A 119 -7.77 5.15 9.11
N LEU A 120 -7.80 5.92 8.02
CA LEU A 120 -6.67 6.74 7.62
C LEU A 120 -6.53 7.98 8.51
N PRO A 121 -5.31 8.39 8.90
CA PRO A 121 -5.07 9.56 9.75
C PRO A 121 -5.12 10.86 8.94
N TRP A 122 -6.33 11.28 8.56
CA TRP A 122 -6.59 12.43 7.68
C TRP A 122 -6.03 13.77 8.19
N GLU A 123 -6.09 14.02 9.49
CA GLU A 123 -5.67 15.28 10.11
C GLU A 123 -4.16 15.52 10.04
N GLU A 124 -3.37 14.45 10.08
CA GLU A 124 -1.92 14.52 10.02
C GLU A 124 -1.40 14.77 8.59
N LEU A 125 -2.16 14.32 7.58
CA LEU A 125 -1.86 14.54 6.16
C LEU A 125 -2.06 16.01 5.77
N THR A 126 -3.12 16.65 6.25
CA THR A 126 -3.44 18.05 5.93
C THR A 126 -2.52 19.04 6.66
N THR A 127 -2.09 18.69 7.87
CA THR A 127 -1.17 19.53 8.68
C THR A 127 0.26 19.55 8.10
N LYS A 128 0.76 18.43 7.58
CA LYS A 128 2.07 18.37 6.92
C LYS A 128 2.10 19.14 5.58
N ALA A 129 1.04 19.04 4.77
CA ALA A 129 0.92 19.78 3.51
C ALA A 129 0.89 21.31 3.71
N ARG A 130 0.39 21.79 4.86
CA ARG A 130 0.45 23.21 5.25
C ARG A 130 1.83 23.67 5.70
N ARG A 131 2.63 22.78 6.29
CA ARG A 131 3.99 23.11 6.76
C ARG A 131 5.04 23.11 5.64
N SER A 132 4.87 22.34 4.57
CA SER A 132 5.79 22.33 3.42
C SER A 132 5.56 23.47 2.41
N ARG A 133 4.55 24.32 2.64
CA ARG A 133 4.23 25.51 1.83
C ARG A 133 4.58 26.83 2.53
N ARG A 134 5.28 26.77 3.67
CA ARG A 134 5.88 27.91 4.37
C ARG A 134 7.39 27.73 4.36
#